data_AF-A0A5B9EKW6-F1
#
_entry.id   AF-A0A5B9EKW6-F1
#
_cell.length_a   1.000
_cell.length_b   1.000
_cell.length_c   1.000
_cell.angle_alpha   90.00
_cell.angle_beta   90.00
_cell.angle_gamma   90.00
#
_symmetry.space_group_name_H-M   'P 1'
#
loop_
_entity.id
_entity.type
_entity.pdbx_description
1 polymer ?
#
loop_
_entity_poly.entity_id
_entity_poly.type
_entity_poly.pdbx_seq_one_letter_code
_entity_poly.pdbx_strand_id
1 'polypeptide(L)'
;MKTSVCLLTLVSATALLATGCRVSSSGESGNKDVRVATPFGGLQVKTDPEKVISGLGLPVYPGASLEMKQKDGKEEPDAADFNMGFGDFRIHVKAVTYTTTDSADKVEAYYRKALAAYGDVIACKDSKPIGTPTRTGQGLTCDEKDGHVNVNGKGTDSVKGDLDLRAGSKQHQHIVGIEKKGDVTRFGLVALDLPGKISFDDNDKDKEKQAN
;
A
#
# COMPACT_ATOMS: atom_id res chain seq x y z
N MET A 1 44.12 59.75 4.70
CA MET A 1 44.80 59.61 3.39
C MET A 1 44.99 58.12 3.09
N LYS A 2 44.80 57.74 1.81
CA LYS A 2 44.84 56.39 1.18
C LYS A 2 43.44 55.73 1.02
N THR A 3 42.66 56.15 0.00
CA THR A 3 42.40 55.49 -1.33
C THR A 3 41.48 54.26 -1.18
N SER A 4 40.17 54.22 -1.51
CA SER A 4 39.31 54.70 -2.62
C SER A 4 39.48 53.98 -3.98
N VAL A 5 38.53 53.07 -4.27
CA VAL A 5 37.93 52.70 -5.60
C VAL A 5 38.86 51.87 -6.53
N CYS A 6 38.47 50.82 -7.29
CA CYS A 6 37.26 50.49 -8.05
C CYS A 6 37.23 48.99 -8.46
N LEU A 7 36.01 48.47 -8.68
CA LEU A 7 35.55 47.44 -9.64
C LEU A 7 36.56 46.45 -10.27
N LEU A 8 36.23 45.15 -10.20
CA LEU A 8 35.90 44.37 -11.41
C LEU A 8 35.13 43.09 -11.04
N THR A 9 33.93 43.05 -11.59
CA THR A 9 32.93 42.00 -11.62
C THR A 9 33.45 40.69 -12.23
N LEU A 10 33.37 39.57 -11.50
CA LEU A 10 33.27 38.24 -12.11
C LEU A 10 31.85 37.71 -11.88
N VAL A 11 30.96 38.09 -12.80
CA VAL A 11 29.75 37.35 -13.12
C VAL A 11 30.21 36.08 -13.82
N SER A 12 30.27 34.97 -13.09
CA SER A 12 30.48 33.64 -13.64
C SER A 12 29.21 32.83 -13.39
N ALA A 13 28.42 32.75 -14.45
CA ALA A 13 27.19 31.99 -14.63
C ALA A 13 27.09 30.69 -13.81
N THR A 14 26.34 30.73 -12.71
CA THR A 14 25.76 29.54 -12.07
C THR A 14 24.26 29.51 -12.35
N ALA A 15 23.91 29.38 -13.63
CA ALA A 15 22.53 29.34 -14.10
C ALA A 15 22.28 28.10 -14.97
N LEU A 16 22.59 26.90 -14.45
CA LEU A 16 22.20 25.63 -15.09
C LEU A 16 22.02 24.51 -14.05
N LEU A 17 21.01 24.62 -13.18
CA LEU A 17 20.40 23.46 -12.52
C LEU A 17 18.88 23.65 -12.46
N ALA A 18 18.26 23.93 -13.61
CA ALA A 18 16.85 23.63 -13.83
C ALA A 18 16.76 22.20 -14.39
N THR A 19 17.12 21.19 -13.58
CA THR A 19 16.69 19.81 -13.85
C THR A 19 15.18 19.77 -13.66
N GLY A 20 14.47 19.82 -14.77
CA GLY A 20 13.01 19.91 -14.81
C GLY A 20 12.34 18.73 -14.11
N CYS A 21 11.54 19.03 -13.10
CA CYS A 21 10.45 18.15 -12.70
C CYS A 21 9.43 18.13 -13.85
N ARG A 22 9.45 17.08 -14.68
CA ARG A 22 8.35 16.84 -15.63
C ARG A 22 7.20 16.19 -14.87
N VAL A 23 6.29 17.01 -14.37
CA VAL A 23 4.96 16.56 -13.96
C VAL A 23 4.10 16.53 -15.22
N SER A 24 3.94 15.36 -15.83
CA SER A 24 2.97 15.18 -16.91
C SER A 24 1.62 14.78 -16.31
N SER A 25 0.71 15.75 -16.24
CA SER A 25 -0.71 15.52 -16.01
C SER A 25 -1.39 15.39 -17.37
N SER A 26 -1.71 14.17 -17.80
CA SER A 26 -2.62 13.97 -18.93
C SER A 26 -4.02 13.75 -18.38
N GLY A 27 -4.75 14.85 -18.25
CA GLY A 27 -6.17 14.83 -17.92
C GLY A 27 -6.99 14.94 -19.21
N GLU A 28 -7.47 13.82 -19.73
CA GLU A 28 -8.63 13.78 -20.60
C GLU A 28 -9.64 12.81 -19.97
N SER A 29 -10.78 13.38 -19.54
CA SER A 29 -11.98 12.74 -18.99
C SER A 29 -11.83 11.35 -18.33
N GLY A 30 -11.68 11.33 -17.00
CA GLY A 30 -12.27 10.24 -16.19
C GLY A 30 -11.34 9.34 -15.37
N ASN A 31 -10.01 9.34 -15.58
CA ASN A 31 -9.07 8.56 -14.75
C ASN A 31 -7.81 9.36 -14.42
N LYS A 32 -7.55 9.60 -13.13
CA LYS A 32 -6.41 10.41 -12.64
C LYS A 32 -5.18 9.52 -12.41
N ASP A 33 -4.49 9.11 -13.48
CA ASP A 33 -3.19 8.44 -13.36
C ASP A 33 -2.09 9.46 -13.00
N VAL A 34 -1.61 9.45 -11.76
CA VAL A 34 -0.50 10.31 -11.31
C VAL A 34 0.81 9.53 -11.37
N ARG A 35 1.73 9.96 -12.24
CA ARG A 35 3.10 9.43 -12.32
C ARG A 35 4.07 10.50 -11.85
N VAL A 36 4.75 10.25 -10.72
CA VAL A 36 5.87 11.08 -10.28
C VAL A 36 7.15 10.34 -10.63
N ALA A 37 7.94 10.86 -11.56
CA ALA A 37 9.24 10.32 -11.92
C ALA A 37 10.34 11.27 -11.43
N THR A 38 11.22 10.79 -10.55
CA THR A 38 12.43 11.48 -10.11
C THR A 38 13.67 10.70 -10.60
N PRO A 39 14.87 11.32 -10.69
CA PRO A 39 16.08 10.65 -11.17
C PRO A 39 16.48 9.40 -10.39
N PHE A 40 15.92 9.22 -9.19
CA PHE A 40 16.22 8.12 -8.27
C PHE A 40 15.04 7.13 -8.07
N GLY A 41 13.89 7.35 -8.73
CA GLY A 41 12.71 6.46 -8.60
C GLY A 41 11.38 7.13 -8.96
N GLY A 42 10.31 6.35 -8.99
CA GLY A 42 8.98 6.85 -9.30
C GLY A 42 7.83 6.16 -8.57
N LEU A 43 6.73 6.91 -8.42
CA LEU A 43 5.47 6.45 -7.85
C LEU A 43 4.39 6.50 -8.93
N GLN A 44 3.67 5.38 -9.10
CA GLN A 44 2.51 5.27 -9.97
C GLN A 44 1.30 4.85 -9.13
N VAL A 45 0.22 5.62 -9.24
CA VAL A 45 -1.08 5.27 -8.65
C VAL A 45 -2.07 5.07 -9.78
N LYS A 46 -2.69 3.89 -9.83
CA LYS A 46 -3.78 3.58 -10.76
C LYS A 46 -5.05 3.32 -9.95
N THR A 47 -6.15 3.93 -10.36
CA THR A 47 -7.46 3.82 -9.69
C THR A 47 -8.51 3.12 -10.56
N ASP A 48 -8.10 2.50 -11.67
CA ASP A 48 -9.01 1.74 -12.54
C ASP A 48 -9.43 0.43 -11.83
N PRO A 49 -10.69 0.34 -11.35
CA PRO A 49 -11.13 -0.76 -10.50
C PRO A 49 -11.06 -2.11 -11.22
N GLU A 50 -11.33 -2.19 -12.52
CA GLU A 50 -11.29 -3.45 -13.27
C GLU A 50 -9.87 -4.02 -13.36
N LYS A 51 -8.88 -3.13 -13.55
CA LYS A 51 -7.46 -3.52 -13.57
C LYS A 51 -6.94 -3.88 -12.17
N VAL A 52 -7.40 -3.19 -11.13
CA VAL A 52 -7.07 -3.52 -9.74
C VAL A 52 -7.64 -4.90 -9.40
N ILE A 53 -8.92 -5.14 -9.69
CA ILE A 53 -9.64 -6.38 -9.38
C ILE A 53 -9.01 -7.58 -10.09
N SER A 54 -8.80 -7.47 -11.40
CA SER A 54 -8.12 -8.53 -12.18
C SER A 54 -6.68 -8.77 -11.73
N GLY A 55 -6.02 -7.74 -11.19
CA GLY A 55 -4.64 -7.80 -10.73
C GLY A 55 -4.42 -8.38 -9.33
N LEU A 56 -5.47 -8.57 -8.53
CA LEU A 56 -5.39 -9.09 -7.15
C LEU A 56 -5.14 -10.59 -7.05
N GLY A 57 -5.51 -11.34 -8.10
CA GLY A 57 -5.43 -12.81 -8.11
C GLY A 57 -6.47 -13.53 -7.25
N LEU A 58 -7.29 -12.80 -6.49
CA LEU A 58 -8.36 -13.36 -5.67
C LEU A 58 -9.72 -13.22 -6.38
N PRO A 59 -10.60 -14.23 -6.29
CA PRO A 59 -11.93 -14.16 -6.89
C PRO A 59 -12.83 -13.20 -6.12
N VAL A 60 -13.71 -12.50 -6.82
CA VAL A 60 -14.76 -11.67 -6.21
C VAL A 60 -15.75 -12.57 -5.47
N TYR A 61 -16.14 -12.19 -4.25
CA TYR A 61 -17.16 -12.92 -3.50
C TYR A 61 -18.54 -12.78 -4.17
N PRO A 62 -19.30 -13.88 -4.35
CA PRO A 62 -20.61 -13.82 -4.99
C PRO A 62 -21.59 -12.88 -4.27
N GLY A 63 -22.21 -11.95 -5.00
CA GLY A 63 -23.18 -11.01 -4.43
C GLY A 63 -22.56 -9.92 -3.56
N ALA A 64 -21.24 -9.76 -3.55
CA ALA A 64 -20.60 -8.60 -2.95
C ALA A 64 -20.66 -7.37 -3.86
N SER A 65 -20.78 -6.20 -3.25
CA SER A 65 -20.77 -4.91 -3.92
C SER A 65 -19.47 -4.18 -3.59
N LEU A 66 -18.87 -3.51 -4.59
CA LEU A 66 -17.72 -2.64 -4.35
C LEU A 66 -18.09 -1.56 -3.35
N GLU A 67 -17.23 -1.34 -2.35
CA GLU A 67 -17.43 -0.22 -1.44
C GLU A 67 -17.04 1.08 -2.15
N MET A 68 -17.88 2.09 -1.99
CA MET A 68 -17.66 3.41 -2.58
C MET A 68 -17.24 4.38 -1.48
N LYS A 69 -16.29 5.26 -1.80
CA LYS A 69 -15.80 6.32 -0.90
C LYS A 69 -15.90 7.68 -1.55
N GLN A 70 -16.18 8.68 -0.73
CA GLN A 70 -16.14 10.07 -1.16
C GLN A 70 -14.68 10.53 -1.27
N LYS A 71 -14.23 10.85 -2.48
CA LYS A 71 -12.93 11.46 -2.76
C LYS A 71 -13.12 12.73 -3.58
N ASP A 72 -12.59 13.85 -3.11
CA ASP A 72 -12.70 15.16 -3.77
C ASP A 72 -14.14 15.54 -4.19
N GLY A 73 -15.13 15.20 -3.36
CA GLY A 73 -16.55 15.48 -3.65
C GLY A 73 -17.19 14.57 -4.69
N LYS A 74 -16.52 13.50 -5.12
CA LYS A 74 -17.06 12.45 -5.99
C LYS A 74 -17.07 11.10 -5.29
N GLU A 75 -18.03 10.26 -5.65
CA GLU A 75 -18.09 8.88 -5.19
C GLU A 75 -17.24 8.02 -6.13
N GLU A 76 -16.19 7.40 -5.59
CA GLU A 76 -15.25 6.56 -6.32
C GLU A 76 -15.10 5.20 -5.62
N PRO A 77 -14.85 4.10 -6.35
CA PRO A 77 -14.66 2.79 -5.73
C PRO A 77 -13.43 2.79 -4.81
N ASP A 78 -13.51 2.08 -3.69
CA ASP A 78 -12.40 1.85 -2.75
C ASP A 78 -11.47 0.76 -3.30
N ALA A 79 -10.86 1.05 -4.44
CA ALA A 79 -9.89 0.22 -5.13
C ALA A 79 -8.65 1.06 -5.44
N ALA A 80 -7.46 0.50 -5.22
CA ALA A 80 -6.20 1.16 -5.56
C ALA A 80 -5.10 0.17 -5.92
N ASP A 81 -4.30 0.55 -6.91
CA ASP A 81 -3.03 -0.08 -7.25
C ASP A 81 -1.93 0.97 -7.03
N PHE A 82 -1.11 0.74 -6.02
CA PHE A 82 0.07 1.52 -5.67
C PHE A 82 1.33 0.77 -6.10
N ASN A 83 2.08 1.35 -7.03
CA ASN A 83 3.38 0.82 -7.41
C ASN A 83 4.46 1.88 -7.16
N MET A 84 5.41 1.56 -6.28
CA MET A 84 6.50 2.44 -5.89
C MET A 84 7.83 1.76 -6.14
N GLY A 85 8.75 2.43 -6.86
CA GLY A 85 10.06 1.88 -7.15
C GLY A 85 11.19 2.90 -7.07
N PHE A 86 12.31 2.51 -6.47
CA PHE A 86 13.53 3.30 -6.32
C PHE A 86 14.75 2.41 -6.65
N GLY A 87 15.31 2.57 -7.86
CA GLY A 87 16.34 1.65 -8.35
C GLY A 87 15.82 0.20 -8.41
N ASP A 88 16.54 -0.73 -7.76
CA ASP A 88 16.18 -2.15 -7.67
C ASP A 88 15.07 -2.44 -6.65
N PHE A 89 14.75 -1.47 -5.79
CA PHE A 89 13.67 -1.59 -4.81
C PHE A 89 12.32 -1.35 -5.49
N ARG A 90 11.39 -2.30 -5.36
CA ARG A 90 10.03 -2.19 -5.90
C ARG A 90 9.03 -2.73 -4.90
N ILE A 91 8.03 -1.91 -4.56
CA ILE A 91 6.85 -2.29 -3.79
C ILE A 91 5.64 -2.20 -4.71
N HIS A 92 4.80 -3.23 -4.72
CA HIS A 92 3.51 -3.22 -5.39
C HIS A 92 2.42 -3.60 -4.39
N VAL A 93 1.40 -2.76 -4.25
CA VAL A 93 0.23 -3.00 -3.41
C VAL A 93 -1.01 -2.84 -4.26
N LYS A 94 -1.88 -3.85 -4.25
CA LYS A 94 -3.23 -3.74 -4.82
C LYS A 94 -4.22 -4.01 -3.71
N ALA A 95 -5.23 -3.16 -3.58
CA ALA A 95 -6.26 -3.29 -2.57
C ALA A 95 -7.63 -2.97 -3.16
N VAL A 96 -8.65 -3.71 -2.74
CA VAL A 96 -10.05 -3.42 -3.02
C VAL A 96 -10.90 -3.74 -1.81
N THR A 97 -11.93 -2.94 -1.56
CA THR A 97 -12.90 -3.20 -0.49
C THR A 97 -14.27 -3.49 -1.05
N TYR A 98 -14.94 -4.45 -0.43
CA TYR A 98 -16.29 -4.89 -0.75
C TYR A 98 -17.18 -4.92 0.49
N THR A 99 -18.47 -4.95 0.24
CA THR A 99 -19.51 -5.20 1.25
C THR A 99 -20.46 -6.30 0.79
N THR A 100 -20.98 -7.09 1.72
CA THR A 100 -22.01 -8.11 1.47
C THR A 100 -22.95 -8.22 2.66
N THR A 101 -24.18 -8.68 2.44
CA THR A 101 -25.16 -8.98 3.49
C THR A 101 -24.96 -10.38 4.11
N ASP A 102 -24.10 -11.22 3.52
CA ASP A 102 -23.72 -12.50 4.11
C ASP A 102 -22.91 -12.31 5.41
N SER A 103 -22.88 -13.35 6.25
CA SER A 103 -22.13 -13.32 7.50
C SER A 103 -20.62 -13.38 7.28
N ALA A 104 -19.86 -12.79 8.22
CA ALA A 104 -18.40 -12.82 8.22
C ALA A 104 -17.84 -14.25 8.11
N ASP A 105 -18.44 -15.23 8.80
CA ASP A 105 -18.02 -16.63 8.76
C ASP A 105 -18.13 -17.26 7.36
N LYS A 106 -19.16 -16.89 6.57
CA LYS A 106 -19.29 -17.37 5.18
C LYS A 106 -18.22 -16.78 4.29
N VAL A 107 -17.97 -15.48 4.45
CA VAL A 107 -16.92 -14.76 3.71
C VAL A 107 -15.55 -15.34 4.06
N GLU A 108 -15.27 -15.57 5.33
CA GLU A 108 -14.05 -16.21 5.81
C GLU A 108 -13.87 -17.61 5.19
N ALA A 109 -14.89 -18.46 5.29
CA ALA A 109 -14.81 -19.82 4.76
C ALA A 109 -14.59 -19.87 3.24
N TYR A 110 -15.17 -18.92 2.50
CA TYR A 110 -14.94 -18.76 1.07
C TYR A 110 -13.49 -18.37 0.77
N TYR A 111 -13.00 -17.30 1.41
CA TYR A 111 -11.67 -16.79 1.13
C TYR A 111 -10.56 -17.69 1.67
N ARG A 112 -10.79 -18.43 2.75
CA ARG A 112 -9.86 -19.48 3.21
C ARG A 112 -9.60 -20.52 2.12
N LYS A 113 -10.62 -20.90 1.34
CA LYS A 113 -10.46 -21.82 0.20
C LYS A 113 -9.75 -21.16 -0.97
N ALA A 114 -10.09 -19.91 -1.28
CA ALA A 114 -9.44 -19.17 -2.37
C ALA A 114 -7.95 -18.93 -2.09
N LEU A 115 -7.60 -18.57 -0.85
CA LEU A 115 -6.23 -18.31 -0.41
C LEU A 115 -5.37 -19.57 -0.40
N ALA A 116 -5.97 -20.77 -0.31
CA ALA A 116 -5.22 -22.03 -0.35
C ALA A 116 -4.45 -22.24 -1.67
N ALA A 117 -4.83 -21.54 -2.75
CA ALA A 117 -4.06 -21.50 -3.99
C ALA A 117 -2.65 -20.91 -3.83
N TYR A 118 -2.43 -20.14 -2.75
CA TYR A 118 -1.16 -19.49 -2.40
C TYR A 118 -0.41 -20.18 -1.26
N GLY A 119 -0.83 -21.39 -0.88
CA GLY A 119 -0.21 -22.19 0.16
C GLY A 119 -1.00 -22.18 1.48
N ASP A 120 -0.29 -22.36 2.60
CA ASP A 120 -0.90 -22.40 3.92
C ASP A 120 -1.60 -21.07 4.24
N VAL A 121 -2.80 -21.16 4.78
CA VAL A 121 -3.60 -20.01 5.19
C VAL A 121 -3.58 -19.88 6.70
N ILE A 122 -3.08 -18.74 7.18
CA ILE A 122 -3.09 -18.39 8.60
C ILE A 122 -4.19 -17.37 8.88
N ALA A 123 -4.78 -17.45 10.07
CA ALA A 123 -5.74 -16.46 10.54
C ALA A 123 -5.09 -15.59 11.62
N CYS A 124 -5.30 -14.29 11.54
CA CYS A 124 -4.67 -13.29 12.39
C CYS A 124 -5.75 -12.42 13.04
N LYS A 125 -5.61 -12.18 14.34
CA LYS A 125 -6.41 -11.23 15.08
C LYS A 125 -5.49 -10.43 15.99
N ASP A 126 -5.59 -9.10 15.93
CA ASP A 126 -4.68 -8.19 16.65
C ASP A 126 -3.20 -8.55 16.45
N SER A 127 -2.83 -8.81 15.20
CA SER A 127 -1.46 -9.17 14.79
C SER A 127 -0.93 -10.46 15.40
N LYS A 128 -1.81 -11.29 15.98
CA LYS A 128 -1.48 -12.59 16.56
C LYS A 128 -2.17 -13.71 15.80
N PRO A 129 -1.48 -14.84 15.58
CA PRO A 129 -2.10 -15.98 14.94
C PRO A 129 -3.19 -16.57 15.83
N ILE A 130 -4.31 -16.92 15.23
CA ILE A 130 -5.40 -17.65 15.86
C ILE A 130 -5.59 -19.00 15.15
N GLY A 131 -5.67 -20.07 15.94
CA GLY A 131 -5.75 -21.43 15.39
C GLY A 131 -4.42 -21.94 14.82
N THR A 132 -4.52 -22.92 13.92
CA THR A 132 -3.38 -23.58 13.28
C THR A 132 -3.59 -23.66 11.76
N PRO A 133 -2.56 -23.44 10.93
CA PRO A 133 -1.17 -23.13 11.31
C PRO A 133 -0.97 -21.67 11.76
N THR A 134 0.11 -21.40 12.51
CA THR A 134 0.48 -20.04 12.98
C THR A 134 1.48 -19.34 12.05
N ARG A 135 2.04 -20.08 11.08
CA ARG A 135 2.99 -19.60 10.07
C ARG A 135 2.76 -20.39 8.78
N THR A 136 2.94 -19.75 7.63
CA THR A 136 2.89 -20.45 6.35
C THR A 136 4.16 -21.28 6.09
N GLY A 137 4.09 -22.25 5.18
CA GLY A 137 5.26 -23.01 4.73
C GLY A 137 6.39 -22.15 4.16
N GLN A 138 6.08 -20.93 3.70
CA GLN A 138 7.05 -19.96 3.19
C GLN A 138 7.46 -18.90 4.23
N GLY A 139 7.10 -19.09 5.50
CA GLY A 139 7.60 -18.29 6.61
C GLY A 139 6.82 -17.00 6.90
N LEU A 140 5.66 -16.77 6.26
CA LEU A 140 4.79 -15.64 6.58
C LEU A 140 4.09 -15.86 7.92
N THR A 141 4.05 -14.83 8.77
CA THR A 141 3.39 -14.82 10.09
C THR A 141 2.39 -13.66 10.18
N CYS A 142 1.68 -13.57 11.32
CA CYS A 142 0.77 -12.46 11.60
C CYS A 142 1.48 -11.18 12.11
N ASP A 143 2.81 -11.19 12.20
CA ASP A 143 3.56 -10.09 12.81
C ASP A 143 3.38 -8.76 12.06
N GLU A 144 3.34 -7.67 12.83
CA GLU A 144 3.09 -6.31 12.32
C GLU A 144 4.14 -5.82 11.32
N LYS A 145 5.37 -6.31 11.48
CA LYS A 145 6.52 -6.00 10.61
C LYS A 145 6.37 -6.58 9.21
N ASP A 146 5.56 -7.62 9.05
CA ASP A 146 5.41 -8.33 7.80
C ASP A 146 4.25 -7.79 6.95
N GLY A 147 3.37 -6.91 7.44
CA GLY A 147 2.13 -6.62 6.70
C GLY A 147 1.41 -5.30 6.93
N HIS A 148 1.85 -4.42 7.84
CA HIS A 148 1.30 -3.07 7.87
C HIS A 148 2.05 -2.20 6.88
N VAL A 149 1.65 -2.26 5.61
CA VAL A 149 1.77 -1.04 4.81
C VAL A 149 0.79 -0.04 5.44
N ASN A 150 1.31 0.79 6.34
CA ASN A 150 0.70 2.05 6.72
C ASN A 150 0.75 2.94 5.47
N VAL A 151 -0.13 2.68 4.50
CA VAL A 151 -0.44 3.62 3.44
C VAL A 151 -1.26 4.74 4.08
N ASN A 152 -0.61 5.56 4.91
CA ASN A 152 -1.12 6.88 5.29
C ASN A 152 -1.11 7.86 4.10
N GLY A 153 -1.10 7.33 2.86
CA GLY A 153 -1.45 8.07 1.66
C GLY A 153 -2.96 8.00 1.51
N LYS A 154 -3.63 9.15 1.71
CA LYS A 154 -5.06 9.40 1.50
C LYS A 154 -5.64 8.67 0.27
N GLY A 155 -6.03 7.41 0.40
CA GLY A 155 -6.39 6.62 -0.77
C GLY A 155 -7.10 5.31 -0.47
N THR A 156 -6.68 4.58 0.55
CA THR A 156 -7.32 3.33 0.99
C THR A 156 -7.06 3.19 2.48
N ASP A 157 -8.10 3.25 3.31
CA ASP A 157 -8.01 2.75 4.67
C ASP A 157 -7.64 1.27 4.53
N SER A 158 -6.38 0.92 4.78
CA SER A 158 -5.94 -0.47 4.82
C SER A 158 -6.93 -1.20 5.72
N VAL A 159 -7.72 -2.12 5.15
CA VAL A 159 -8.82 -2.79 5.86
C VAL A 159 -8.22 -3.58 7.00
N LYS A 160 -8.13 -2.93 8.17
CA LYS A 160 -7.82 -3.58 9.44
C LYS A 160 -9.10 -4.28 9.84
N GLY A 161 -9.24 -5.53 9.41
CA GLY A 161 -10.37 -6.36 9.82
C GLY A 161 -10.27 -6.73 11.29
N ASP A 162 -11.40 -7.14 11.87
CA ASP A 162 -11.40 -7.86 13.15
C ASP A 162 -10.68 -9.21 13.02
N LEU A 163 -10.65 -9.74 11.79
CA LEU A 163 -10.01 -10.97 11.38
C LEU A 163 -9.32 -10.77 10.04
N ASP A 164 -8.05 -11.14 9.95
CA ASP A 164 -7.31 -11.20 8.69
C ASP A 164 -6.95 -12.65 8.36
N LEU A 165 -7.18 -13.05 7.11
CA LEU A 165 -6.60 -14.28 6.55
C LEU A 165 -5.37 -13.90 5.72
N ARG A 166 -4.27 -14.64 5.87
CA ARG A 166 -3.04 -14.41 5.11
C ARG A 166 -2.53 -15.70 4.49
N ALA A 167 -1.99 -15.60 3.28
CA ALA A 167 -1.33 -16.69 2.58
C ALA A 167 -0.14 -16.20 1.75
N GLY A 168 0.76 -17.13 1.40
CA GLY A 168 1.99 -16.85 0.64
C GLY A 168 3.25 -16.74 1.51
N SER A 169 4.14 -15.84 1.09
CA SER A 169 5.48 -15.64 1.68
C SER A 169 5.63 -14.22 2.22
N LYS A 170 6.71 -13.93 2.95
CA LYS A 170 7.01 -12.55 3.40
C LYS A 170 7.06 -11.52 2.25
N GLN A 171 7.47 -11.95 1.05
CA GLN A 171 7.61 -11.07 -0.11
C GLN A 171 6.36 -10.99 -0.98
N HIS A 172 5.57 -12.06 -1.02
CA HIS A 172 4.39 -12.17 -1.89
C HIS A 172 3.23 -12.62 -1.03
N GLN A 173 2.36 -11.68 -0.67
CA GLN A 173 1.28 -11.91 0.29
C GLN A 173 -0.08 -11.68 -0.35
N HIS A 174 -1.01 -12.56 -0.02
CA HIS A 174 -2.44 -12.33 -0.22
C HIS A 174 -3.11 -12.24 1.14
N ILE A 175 -3.83 -11.13 1.35
CA ILE A 175 -4.46 -10.80 2.63
C ILE A 175 -5.95 -10.54 2.38
N VAL A 176 -6.79 -11.08 3.25
CA VAL A 176 -8.22 -10.80 3.28
C VAL A 176 -8.58 -10.32 4.68
N GLY A 177 -8.89 -9.03 4.81
CA GLY A 177 -9.38 -8.44 6.05
C GLY A 177 -10.90 -8.50 6.09
N ILE A 178 -11.49 -8.97 7.18
CA ILE A 178 -12.93 -9.16 7.35
C ILE A 178 -13.37 -8.41 8.61
N GLU A 179 -14.40 -7.59 8.47
CA GLU A 179 -14.97 -6.76 9.54
C GLU A 179 -16.49 -6.85 9.49
N LYS A 180 -17.12 -6.94 10.67
CA LYS A 180 -18.58 -6.82 10.75
C LYS A 180 -18.95 -5.34 10.94
N LYS A 181 -19.61 -4.75 9.94
CA LYS A 181 -20.04 -3.34 9.97
C LYS A 181 -21.57 -3.25 10.02
N GLY A 182 -22.12 -3.26 11.23
CA GLY A 182 -23.57 -3.31 11.44
C GLY A 182 -24.16 -4.63 10.94
N ASP A 183 -25.12 -4.54 10.01
CA ASP A 183 -25.81 -5.70 9.41
C ASP A 183 -25.13 -6.24 8.14
N VAL A 184 -24.04 -5.60 7.70
CA VAL A 184 -23.26 -6.05 6.55
C VAL A 184 -21.85 -6.49 6.97
N THR A 185 -21.28 -7.40 6.20
CA THR A 185 -19.87 -7.75 6.30
C THR A 185 -19.10 -6.91 5.31
N ARG A 186 -18.13 -6.15 5.82
CA ARG A 186 -17.13 -5.44 5.02
C ARG A 186 -15.90 -6.36 4.92
N PHE A 187 -15.33 -6.47 3.74
CA PHE A 187 -14.06 -7.19 3.59
C PHE A 187 -13.17 -6.54 2.53
N GLY A 188 -11.87 -6.54 2.80
CA GLY A 188 -10.83 -6.03 1.92
C GLY A 188 -9.98 -7.16 1.37
N LEU A 189 -9.64 -7.10 0.09
CA LEU A 189 -8.67 -7.99 -0.53
C LEU A 189 -7.41 -7.19 -0.83
N VAL A 190 -6.26 -7.73 -0.45
CA VAL A 190 -4.97 -7.09 -0.68
C VAL A 190 -3.98 -8.10 -1.27
N ALA A 191 -3.25 -7.68 -2.30
CA ALA A 191 -2.06 -8.36 -2.80
C ALA A 191 -0.85 -7.45 -2.60
N LEU A 192 0.20 -7.99 -1.96
CA LEU A 192 1.44 -7.27 -1.66
C LEU A 192 2.63 -7.98 -2.30
N ASP A 193 3.41 -7.23 -3.07
CA ASP A 193 4.75 -7.61 -3.51
C ASP A 193 5.77 -6.69 -2.85
N LEU A 194 6.56 -7.27 -1.96
CA LEU A 194 7.61 -6.61 -1.20
C LEU A 194 9.00 -7.06 -1.68
N PRO A 195 9.98 -6.15 -1.69
CA PRO A 195 11.37 -6.49 -2.01
C PRO A 195 11.98 -7.38 -0.92
N GLY A 196 12.86 -8.31 -1.32
CA GLY A 196 13.36 -9.38 -0.44
C GLY A 196 14.31 -8.96 0.69
N LYS A 197 14.58 -7.66 0.84
CA LYS A 197 15.44 -7.10 1.88
C LYS A 197 14.89 -5.75 2.33
N ILE A 198 14.09 -5.74 3.39
CA ILE A 198 13.75 -4.51 4.11
C ILE A 198 14.07 -4.77 5.58
N SER A 199 15.32 -4.49 5.97
CA SER A 199 15.66 -4.30 7.37
C SER A 199 15.38 -2.85 7.70
N PHE A 200 14.26 -2.59 8.36
CA PHE A 200 14.07 -1.31 9.05
C PHE A 200 14.90 -1.38 10.33
N ASP A 201 16.10 -0.82 10.30
CA ASP A 201 16.89 -0.59 11.51
C ASP A 201 16.20 0.52 12.30
N ASP A 202 15.37 0.15 13.28
CA ASP A 202 14.84 1.06 14.29
C ASP A 202 15.99 1.46 15.24
N ASN A 203 16.81 2.42 14.84
CA ASN A 203 17.77 3.10 15.72
C ASN A 203 17.57 4.60 15.61
N ASP A 204 16.59 5.15 16.35
CA ASP A 204 16.70 6.51 16.88
C ASP A 204 15.63 6.77 17.97
N LYS A 205 15.83 6.15 19.13
CA LYS A 205 15.33 6.66 20.41
C LYS A 205 16.40 6.38 21.44
N ASP A 206 17.36 7.29 21.57
CA ASP A 206 18.11 7.57 22.81
C ASP A 206 19.18 8.66 22.57
N LYS A 207 18.75 9.90 22.36
CA LYS A 207 19.61 11.08 22.60
C LYS A 207 18.83 12.22 23.24
N GLU A 208 18.30 11.98 24.43
CA GLU A 208 18.12 13.07 25.40
C GLU A 208 18.31 12.54 26.82
N LYS A 209 19.58 12.33 27.19
CA LYS A 209 20.05 12.39 28.57
C LYS A 209 21.57 12.48 28.56
N GLN A 210 22.07 13.71 28.56
CA GLN A 210 23.27 14.19 29.27
C GLN A 210 23.76 15.50 28.63
N ALA A 211 23.31 16.61 29.19
CA ALA A 211 24.14 17.80 29.32
C ALA A 211 23.84 18.35 30.72
N ASN A 212 24.70 17.95 31.65
CA ASN A 212 24.97 18.71 32.87
C ASN A 212 26.05 19.72 32.50
#